data_AF-A0A6L9K853-F1
#
_entry.id   AF-A0A6L9K853-F1
#
_cell.length_a   1.000
_cell.length_b   1.000
_cell.length_c   1.000
_cell.angle_alpha   90.00
_cell.angle_beta   90.00
_cell.angle_gamma   90.00
#
_symmetry.space_group_name_H-M   'P 1'
#
loop_
_entity.id
_entity.type
_entity.pdbx_description
1 polymer ?
#
loop_
_entity_poly.entity_id
_entity_poly.type
_entity_poly.pdbx_seq_one_letter_code
_entity_poly.pdbx_strand_id
1 'polypeptide(L)' 'MITHEYKFRVTYPDTDKMGTMHHANYVKYYEAARWELFRSIGVSYNSVEEAGV' A
#
# COMPACT_ATOMS: atom_id res chain seq x y z
N MET A 1 7.15 -18.16 5.06
CA MET A 1 6.84 -16.73 5.19
C MET A 1 5.88 -16.36 4.07
N ILE A 2 4.78 -15.67 4.34
CA ILE A 2 3.87 -15.22 3.28
C ILE A 2 4.50 -13.99 2.60
N THR A 3 4.48 -13.95 1.27
CA THR A 3 5.09 -12.87 0.48
C THR A 3 4.20 -12.49 -0.68
N HIS A 4 4.15 -11.21 -1.02
CA HIS A 4 3.40 -10.70 -2.17
C HIS A 4 4.19 -9.55 -2.81
N GLU A 5 4.21 -9.51 -4.15
CA GLU A 5 4.87 -8.44 -4.91
C GLU A 5 3.83 -7.47 -5.46
N TYR A 6 3.90 -6.22 -5.02
CA TYR A 6 3.01 -5.16 -5.47
C TYR A 6 3.75 -4.15 -6.33
N LYS A 7 3.33 -4.03 -7.60
CA LYS A 7 3.86 -3.04 -8.55
C LYS A 7 2.92 -1.84 -8.59
N PHE A 8 3.50 -0.66 -8.45
CA PHE A 8 2.78 0.60 -8.58
C PHE A 8 3.59 1.59 -9.42
N ARG A 9 2.91 2.63 -9.89
CA ARG A 9 3.52 3.74 -10.60
C ARG A 9 3.54 4.95 -9.69
N VAL A 10 4.73 5.52 -9.49
CA VAL A 10 4.86 6.82 -8.80
C VAL A 10 4.18 7.88 -9.66
N THR A 11 3.27 8.64 -9.06
CA THR A 11 2.57 9.72 -9.76
C THR A 11 3.22 11.06 -9.46
N TYR A 12 3.06 12.04 -10.37
CA TYR A 12 3.66 13.37 -10.21
C TYR A 12 3.32 14.05 -8.86
N PRO A 13 2.08 13.96 -8.33
CA PRO A 13 1.74 14.47 -7.00
C PRO A 13 2.55 13.86 -5.84
N ASP A 14 3.12 12.66 -6.02
CA ASP A 14 3.91 12.03 -4.95
C ASP A 14 5.37 12.53 -4.92
N THR A 15 5.78 13.34 -5.90
CA THR A 15 7.14 13.90 -6.01
C THR A 15 7.27 15.26 -5.32
N ASP A 16 8.46 15.59 -4.82
CA ASP A 16 8.76 16.89 -4.22
C ASP A 16 9.67 17.76 -5.11
N LYS A 17 10.06 18.94 -4.61
CA LYS A 17 10.94 19.88 -5.31
C LYS A 17 12.34 19.31 -5.63
N MET A 18 12.75 18.20 -5.02
CA MET A 18 14.00 17.51 -5.32
C MET A 18 13.86 16.56 -6.52
N GLY A 19 12.68 16.48 -7.15
CA GLY A 19 12.43 15.64 -8.33
C GLY A 19 12.37 14.15 -8.01
N THR A 20 12.21 13.80 -6.74
CA THR A 20 12.17 12.41 -6.25
C THR A 20 10.88 12.18 -5.48
N MET A 21 10.54 10.92 -5.23
CA MET A 21 9.38 10.59 -4.40
C MET A 21 9.57 11.10 -2.97
N HIS A 22 8.60 11.88 -2.49
CA HIS A 22 8.65 12.42 -1.13
C HIS A 22 8.53 11.28 -0.11
N HIS A 23 9.43 11.26 0.88
CA HIS A 23 9.54 10.18 1.88
C HIS A 23 8.22 9.87 2.61
N ALA A 24 7.40 10.89 2.90
CA ALA A 24 6.10 10.69 3.56
C ALA A 24 5.12 9.85 2.73
N ASN A 25 5.26 9.82 1.40
CA ASN A 25 4.37 9.09 0.52
C ASN A 25 4.65 7.59 0.51
N TYR A 26 5.80 7.12 1.02
CA TYR A 26 6.10 5.68 1.08
C TYR A 26 5.10 4.91 1.96
N VAL A 27 4.60 5.52 3.03
CA VAL A 27 3.62 4.90 3.94
C VAL A 27 2.34 4.51 3.21
N LYS A 28 1.85 5.39 2.34
CA LYS A 28 0.69 5.15 1.47
C LYS A 28 0.89 3.90 0.59
N TYR A 29 2.09 3.70 0.04
CA TYR A 29 2.39 2.55 -0.81
C TYR A 29 2.62 1.26 -0.02
N TYR A 30 3.18 1.35 1.18
CA TYR A 30 3.25 0.20 2.09
C TYR A 30 1.86 -0.28 2.49
N GLU A 31 0.95 0.65 2.76
CA GLU A 31 -0.44 0.29 3.05
C GLU A 31 -1.14 -0.34 1.84
N ALA A 32 -0.98 0.23 0.64
CA ALA A 32 -1.52 -0.37 -0.58
C ALA A 32 -1.00 -1.80 -0.78
N ALA A 33 0.32 -2.02 -0.66
CA ALA A 33 0.93 -3.34 -0.78
C ALA A 33 0.42 -4.34 0.27
N ARG A 34 0.21 -3.88 1.51
CA ARG A 34 -0.37 -4.68 2.60
C ARG A 34 -1.80 -5.13 2.28
N TRP A 35 -2.62 -4.23 1.76
CA TRP A 35 -4.00 -4.59 1.38
C TRP A 35 -4.04 -5.53 0.19
N GLU A 36 -3.14 -5.39 -0.79
CA GLU A 36 -3.02 -6.36 -1.89
C GLU A 36 -2.54 -7.73 -1.40
N LEU A 37 -1.63 -7.78 -0.43
CA LEU A 37 -1.26 -9.03 0.24
C LEU A 37 -2.48 -9.68 0.91
N PHE A 38 -3.28 -8.91 1.67
CA PHE A 38 -4.49 -9.43 2.30
C PHE A 38 -5.51 -9.95 1.28
N ARG A 39 -5.74 -9.21 0.20
CA ARG A 39 -6.57 -9.67 -0.92
C ARG A 39 -6.05 -10.97 -1.53
N SER A 40 -4.73 -11.12 -1.68
CA SER A 40 -4.12 -12.34 -2.24
C SER A 40 -4.33 -13.59 -1.38
N ILE A 41 -4.58 -13.42 -0.08
CA ILE A 41 -4.89 -14.52 0.85
C ILE A 41 -6.39 -14.60 1.20
N GLY A 42 -7.25 -13.88 0.49
CA GLY A 42 -8.70 -13.92 0.66
C GLY A 42 -9.25 -13.08 1.82
N VAL A 43 -8.44 -12.19 2.39
CA VAL A 43 -8.88 -11.27 3.46
C VAL A 43 -9.31 -9.94 2.82
N SER A 44 -10.57 -9.56 3.06
CA SER A 44 -11.12 -8.30 2.57
C SER A 44 -10.95 -7.17 3.59
N TYR A 45 -10.96 -5.93 3.11
CA TYR A 45 -10.91 -4.75 3.97
C TYR A 45 -12.09 -4.73 4.97
N ASN A 46 -13.31 -4.91 4.46
CA ASN A 46 -14.53 -4.94 5.28
C ASN A 46 -14.47 -5.99 6.39
N SER A 47 -13.99 -7.20 6.08
CA SER A 47 -13.87 -8.26 7.10
C SER A 47 -12.90 -7.92 8.22
N VAL A 48 -11.93 -7.04 7.98
CA VAL A 48 -10.99 -6.58 9.02
C VAL A 48 -11.64 -5.49 9.88
N GLU A 49 -12.33 -4.53 9.26
CA GLU A 49 -13.05 -3.48 10.00
C GLU A 49 -14.19 -4.06 10.86
N GLU A 50 -14.94 -5.05 10.35
CA GLU A 50 -15.97 -5.76 11.10
C GLU A 50 -15.39 -6.52 12.32
N ALA A 51 -14.13 -6.93 12.25
CA ALA A 51 -13.41 -7.55 13.36
C ALA A 51 -12.92 -6.53 14.42
N GLY A 52 -13.19 -5.24 14.24
CA GLY A 52 -12.87 -4.17 15.18
C GLY A 52 -11.45 -3.63 15.07
N VAL A 53 -10.80 -3.81 13.91
CA VAL A 53 -9.46 -3.29 13.58
C VAL A 53 -9.57 -2.14 12.60
#